data_AF-A0A7S2BCF1-F1
#
_entry.id   AF-A0A7S2BCF1-F1
#
_cell.length_a   1.000
_cell.length_b   1.000
_cell.length_c   1.000
_cell.angle_alpha   90.00
_cell.angle_beta   90.00
_cell.angle_gamma   90.00
#
_symmetry.space_group_name_H-M   'P 1'
#
loop_
_entity.id
_entity.type
_entity.pdbx_description
1 polymer ?
#
loop_
_entity_poly.entity_id
_entity_poly.type
_entity_poly.pdbx_seq_one_letter_code
_entity_poly.pdbx_strand_id
1 'polypeptide(L)'
;IASAKSYHELATSKIADAKAVLSQAEDALAMDSSRLKDAEDAFERAKSDLSQQLPRERNAAAKVLEVQEAVKAAHAKTSGLRAELESSDLSSWERREKEASLYQLEAASSSVKADCRAAELEAMGMARKKAELETEVAAAKGRLLDASKKVAESKAGIRRA
;
A
#
# COMPACT_ATOMS: atom_id res chain seq x y z
N ILE A 1 -20.35 10.05 -65.24
CA ILE A 1 -21.46 10.22 -64.27
C ILE A 1 -21.59 9.00 -63.33
N ALA A 2 -21.59 7.75 -63.83
CA ALA A 2 -21.69 6.55 -62.99
C ALA A 2 -20.54 6.36 -61.97
N SER A 3 -19.29 6.68 -62.33
CA SER A 3 -18.15 6.52 -61.38
C SER A 3 -18.20 7.53 -60.22
N ALA A 4 -18.61 8.78 -60.47
CA ALA A 4 -18.69 9.81 -59.43
C ALA A 4 -19.74 9.49 -58.36
N LYS A 5 -20.88 8.89 -58.75
CA LYS A 5 -21.88 8.39 -57.79
C LYS A 5 -21.32 7.26 -56.92
N SER A 6 -20.62 6.31 -57.52
CA SER A 6 -19.97 5.21 -56.80
C SER A 6 -18.90 5.70 -55.80
N TYR A 7 -18.08 6.69 -56.17
CA TYR A 7 -17.11 7.28 -55.25
C TYR A 7 -17.78 8.06 -54.09
N HIS A 8 -18.90 8.74 -54.37
CA HIS A 8 -19.65 9.46 -53.36
C HIS A 8 -20.31 8.52 -52.34
N GLU A 9 -20.89 7.41 -52.81
CA GLU A 9 -21.45 6.34 -51.97
C GLU A 9 -20.37 5.67 -51.11
N LEU A 10 -19.19 5.40 -51.69
CA LEU A 10 -18.05 4.84 -50.95
C LEU A 10 -17.53 5.81 -49.87
N ALA A 11 -17.45 7.11 -50.17
CA ALA A 11 -17.02 8.13 -49.22
C ALA A 11 -18.01 8.29 -48.07
N THR A 12 -19.31 8.31 -48.36
CA THR A 12 -20.36 8.38 -47.33
C THR A 12 -20.37 7.15 -46.43
N SER A 13 -20.16 5.95 -46.98
CA SER A 13 -19.99 4.73 -46.19
C SER A 13 -18.79 4.82 -45.24
N LYS A 14 -17.62 5.26 -45.74
CA LYS A 14 -16.41 5.40 -44.90
C LYS A 14 -16.57 6.45 -43.79
N ILE A 15 -17.27 7.54 -44.07
CA ILE A 15 -17.60 8.56 -43.07
C ILE A 15 -18.54 7.98 -42.00
N ALA A 16 -19.51 7.15 -42.39
CA ALA A 16 -20.40 6.48 -41.44
C ALA A 16 -19.63 5.51 -40.53
N ASP A 17 -18.74 4.69 -41.09
CA ASP A 17 -17.89 3.77 -40.33
C ASP A 17 -16.96 4.52 -39.36
N ALA A 18 -16.33 5.61 -39.82
CA ALA A 18 -15.46 6.44 -38.99
C ALA A 18 -16.22 7.11 -37.82
N LYS A 19 -17.48 7.52 -38.05
CA LYS A 19 -18.35 8.04 -36.98
C LYS A 19 -18.73 6.98 -35.95
N ALA A 20 -18.98 5.74 -36.38
CA ALA A 20 -19.26 4.63 -35.47
C ALA A 20 -18.05 4.31 -34.59
N VAL A 21 -16.85 4.28 -35.17
CA VAL A 21 -15.59 4.10 -34.42
C VAL A 21 -15.35 5.25 -33.44
N LEU A 22 -15.63 6.50 -33.85
CA LEU A 22 -15.51 7.64 -32.95
C LEU A 22 -16.45 7.53 -31.75
N SER A 23 -17.72 7.15 -31.98
CA SER A 23 -18.69 6.94 -30.89
C SER A 23 -18.20 5.89 -29.89
N GLN A 24 -17.71 4.74 -30.39
CA GLN A 24 -17.16 3.70 -29.53
C GLN A 24 -15.92 4.16 -28.75
N ALA A 25 -15.06 4.98 -29.35
CA ALA A 25 -13.89 5.54 -28.67
C ALA A 25 -14.28 6.56 -27.58
N GLU A 26 -15.32 7.36 -27.82
CA GLU A 26 -15.85 8.31 -26.84
C GLU A 26 -16.52 7.60 -25.65
N ASP A 27 -17.27 6.51 -25.90
CA ASP A 27 -17.82 5.66 -24.85
C ASP A 27 -16.72 4.99 -24.00
N ALA A 28 -15.67 4.50 -24.65
CA ALA A 28 -14.50 3.94 -23.96
C ALA A 28 -13.78 4.98 -23.09
N LEU A 29 -13.62 6.21 -23.60
CA LEU A 29 -13.02 7.31 -22.84
C LEU A 29 -13.87 7.69 -21.62
N ALA A 30 -15.19 7.69 -21.74
CA ALA A 30 -16.10 7.95 -20.62
C ALA A 30 -15.97 6.88 -19.53
N MET A 31 -15.93 5.60 -19.92
CA MET A 31 -15.71 4.49 -18.97
C MET A 31 -14.35 4.57 -18.27
N ASP A 32 -13.28 4.83 -19.00
CA ASP A 32 -11.93 4.92 -18.41
C ASP A 32 -11.76 6.18 -17.54
N SER A 33 -12.45 7.27 -17.87
CA SER A 33 -12.52 8.46 -17.00
C SER A 33 -13.25 8.17 -15.69
N SER A 34 -14.37 7.43 -15.73
CA SER A 34 -15.07 6.99 -14.52
C SER A 34 -14.18 6.09 -13.67
N ARG A 35 -13.47 5.13 -14.28
CA ARG A 35 -12.54 4.24 -13.58
C ARG A 35 -11.37 4.98 -12.94
N LEU A 36 -10.85 6.01 -13.60
CA LEU A 36 -9.82 6.86 -13.01
C LEU A 36 -10.38 7.58 -11.78
N LYS A 37 -11.59 8.13 -11.88
CA LYS A 37 -12.23 8.82 -10.76
C LYS A 37 -12.46 7.91 -9.56
N ASP A 38 -12.92 6.68 -9.80
CA ASP A 38 -13.09 5.67 -8.76
C ASP A 38 -11.76 5.30 -8.09
N ALA A 39 -10.69 5.15 -8.87
CA ALA A 39 -9.35 4.86 -8.36
C ALA A 39 -8.77 6.04 -7.55
N GLU A 40 -8.97 7.27 -7.99
CA GLU A 40 -8.57 8.48 -7.27
C GLU A 40 -9.32 8.62 -5.94
N ASP A 41 -10.63 8.37 -5.94
CA ASP A 41 -11.44 8.43 -4.72
C ASP A 41 -11.07 7.30 -3.74
N ALA A 42 -10.74 6.11 -4.24
CA ALA A 42 -10.21 5.01 -3.43
C ALA A 42 -8.84 5.37 -2.82
N PHE A 43 -7.96 6.00 -3.60
CA PHE A 43 -6.66 6.47 -3.15
C PHE A 43 -6.79 7.53 -2.05
N GLU A 44 -7.65 8.54 -2.23
CA GLU A 44 -7.85 9.59 -1.22
C GLU A 44 -8.50 9.05 0.06
N ARG A 45 -9.44 8.09 -0.03
CA ARG A 45 -9.94 7.37 1.16
C ARG A 45 -8.81 6.64 1.89
N ALA A 46 -8.00 5.87 1.16
CA ALA A 46 -6.87 5.15 1.74
C ALA A 46 -5.83 6.09 2.38
N LYS A 47 -5.57 7.25 1.77
CA LYS A 47 -4.68 8.28 2.31
C LYS A 47 -5.25 8.95 3.56
N SER A 48 -6.57 9.17 3.61
CA SER A 48 -7.27 9.64 4.81
C SER A 48 -7.16 8.62 5.95
N ASP A 49 -7.41 7.34 5.65
CA ASP A 49 -7.25 6.24 6.61
C ASP A 49 -5.81 6.16 7.13
N LEU A 50 -4.82 6.25 6.24
CA LEU A 50 -3.39 6.32 6.59
C LEU A 50 -3.06 7.55 7.45
N SER A 51 -3.62 8.72 7.13
CA SER A 51 -3.42 9.93 7.93
C SER A 51 -4.04 9.83 9.33
N GLN A 52 -5.12 9.07 9.49
CA GLN A 52 -5.71 8.78 10.81
C GLN A 52 -4.93 7.70 11.57
N GLN A 53 -4.30 6.76 10.85
CA GLN A 53 -3.49 5.70 11.44
C GLN A 53 -2.08 6.17 11.81
N LEU A 54 -1.46 7.07 11.05
CA LEU A 54 -0.11 7.61 11.27
C LEU A 54 0.14 8.15 12.69
N PRO A 55 -0.79 8.91 13.33
CA PRO A 55 -0.65 9.31 14.73
C PRO A 55 -0.71 8.12 15.70
N ARG A 56 -1.53 7.11 15.41
CA ARG A 56 -1.61 5.88 16.21
C ARG A 56 -0.33 5.07 16.07
N GLU A 57 0.21 4.96 14.86
CA GLU A 57 1.49 4.32 14.60
C GLU A 57 2.67 5.08 15.20
N ARG A 58 2.69 6.42 15.15
CA ARG A 58 3.73 7.22 15.83
C ARG A 58 3.71 7.00 17.34
N ASN A 59 2.52 6.94 17.93
CA ASN A 59 2.36 6.60 19.35
C ASN A 59 2.77 5.15 19.62
N ALA A 60 2.49 4.21 18.71
CA ALA A 60 2.94 2.83 18.81
C ALA A 60 4.47 2.74 18.68
N ALA A 61 5.11 3.46 17.77
CA ALA A 61 6.54 3.50 17.58
C ALA A 61 7.28 4.14 18.77
N ALA A 62 6.70 5.21 19.35
CA ALA A 62 7.20 5.79 20.59
C ALA A 62 7.12 4.77 21.74
N LYS A 63 6.02 4.02 21.85
CA LYS A 63 5.90 2.91 22.78
C LYS A 63 6.89 1.78 22.48
N VAL A 64 7.13 1.43 21.22
CA VAL A 64 8.13 0.41 20.84
C VAL A 64 9.53 0.84 21.25
N LEU A 65 9.87 2.12 21.12
CA LEU A 65 11.14 2.68 21.60
C LEU A 65 11.26 2.60 23.13
N GLU A 66 10.22 3.00 23.86
CA GLU A 66 10.15 2.88 25.32
C GLU A 66 10.29 1.40 25.76
N VAL A 67 9.61 0.52 25.06
CA VAL A 67 9.63 -0.92 25.27
C VAL A 67 10.99 -1.53 24.91
N GLN A 68 11.68 -1.07 23.86
CA GLN A 68 13.04 -1.50 23.52
C GLN A 68 14.05 -1.10 24.59
N GLU A 69 13.96 0.13 25.10
CA GLU A 69 14.80 0.56 26.23
C GLU A 69 14.50 -0.28 27.48
N ALA A 70 13.24 -0.61 27.74
CA ALA A 70 12.86 -1.54 28.80
C ALA A 70 13.42 -2.96 28.58
N VAL A 71 13.46 -3.48 27.34
CA VAL A 71 14.09 -4.77 27.01
C VAL A 71 15.59 -4.73 27.25
N LYS A 72 16.28 -3.67 26.84
CA LYS A 72 17.72 -3.51 27.08
C LYS A 72 18.02 -3.49 28.57
N ALA A 73 17.24 -2.73 29.34
CA ALA A 73 17.36 -2.67 30.80
C ALA A 73 17.07 -4.03 31.46
N ALA A 74 16.01 -4.72 31.02
CA ALA A 74 15.67 -6.05 31.51
C ALA A 74 16.77 -7.07 31.20
N HIS A 75 17.33 -7.05 29.99
CA HIS A 75 18.41 -7.93 29.56
C HIS A 75 19.71 -7.70 30.35
N ALA A 76 20.05 -6.43 30.65
CA ALA A 76 21.16 -6.10 31.53
C ALA A 76 20.95 -6.66 32.95
N LYS A 77 19.73 -6.52 33.50
CA LYS A 77 19.37 -7.11 34.81
C LYS A 77 19.42 -8.63 34.80
N THR A 78 18.92 -9.30 33.75
CA THR A 78 18.98 -10.76 33.65
C THR A 78 20.41 -11.26 33.54
N SER A 79 21.24 -10.57 32.75
CA SER A 79 22.66 -10.90 32.60
C SER A 79 23.42 -10.70 33.92
N GLY A 80 23.13 -9.62 34.67
CA GLY A 80 23.70 -9.37 35.99
C GLY A 80 23.31 -10.45 37.00
N LEU A 81 22.01 -10.79 37.09
CA LEU A 81 21.52 -11.86 37.96
C LEU A 81 22.12 -13.23 37.60
N ARG A 82 22.30 -13.52 36.31
CA ARG A 82 22.92 -14.77 35.85
C ARG A 82 24.40 -14.84 36.25
N ALA A 83 25.15 -13.73 36.11
CA ALA A 83 26.53 -13.65 36.60
C ALA A 83 26.62 -13.77 38.14
N GLU A 84 25.67 -13.19 38.88
CA GLU A 84 25.59 -13.36 40.33
C GLU A 84 25.25 -14.81 40.72
N LEU A 85 24.41 -15.51 39.95
CA LEU A 85 24.11 -16.93 40.17
C LEU A 85 25.31 -17.85 39.90
N GLU A 86 26.18 -17.47 38.97
CA GLU A 86 27.45 -18.15 38.67
C GLU A 86 28.50 -17.94 39.79
N SER A 87 28.32 -16.95 40.66
CA SER A 87 29.11 -16.79 41.88
C SER A 87 28.81 -17.93 42.87
N SER A 88 29.88 -18.53 43.39
CA SER A 88 29.78 -19.68 44.30
C SER A 88 29.45 -19.30 45.76
N ASP A 89 29.42 -18.00 46.09
CA ASP A 89 29.30 -17.51 47.47
C ASP A 89 27.85 -17.32 47.95
N LEU A 90 26.85 -17.60 47.10
CA LEU A 90 25.44 -17.47 47.46
C LEU A 90 24.96 -18.61 48.36
N SER A 91 24.18 -18.26 49.38
CA SER A 91 23.42 -19.26 50.15
C SER A 91 22.33 -19.93 49.30
N SER A 92 21.86 -21.11 49.71
CA SER A 92 20.82 -21.85 48.97
C SER A 92 19.50 -21.08 48.83
N TRP A 93 19.21 -20.17 49.76
CA TRP A 93 18.00 -19.34 49.76
C TRP A 93 18.15 -18.15 48.80
N GLU A 94 19.28 -17.44 48.85
CA GLU A 94 19.59 -16.34 47.91
C GLU A 94 19.65 -16.83 46.46
N ARG A 95 20.20 -18.03 46.22
CA ARG A 95 20.21 -18.65 44.89
C ARG A 95 18.80 -18.87 44.36
N ARG A 96 17.89 -19.44 45.17
CA ARG A 96 16.49 -19.66 44.76
C ARG A 96 15.74 -18.36 44.49
N GLU A 97 15.95 -17.33 45.31
CA GLU A 97 15.32 -16.02 45.13
C GLU A 97 15.76 -15.37 43.80
N LYS A 98 17.06 -15.46 43.47
CA LYS A 98 17.60 -14.94 42.21
C LYS A 98 17.15 -15.74 40.99
N GLU A 99 17.07 -17.08 41.08
CA GLU A 99 16.51 -17.93 40.02
C GLU A 99 15.03 -17.60 39.75
N ALA A 100 14.21 -17.41 40.79
CA ALA A 100 12.80 -17.01 40.63
C ALA A 100 12.65 -15.64 39.96
N SER A 101 13.52 -14.69 40.33
CA SER A 101 13.57 -13.35 39.71
C SER A 101 13.98 -13.41 38.24
N LEU A 102 14.91 -14.31 37.89
CA LEU A 102 15.35 -14.57 36.52
C LEU A 102 14.20 -15.08 35.65
N TYR A 103 13.44 -16.07 36.13
CA TYR A 103 12.29 -16.62 35.42
C TYR A 103 11.22 -15.56 35.13
N GLN A 104 10.91 -14.69 36.11
CA GLN A 104 9.94 -13.62 35.92
C GLN A 104 10.39 -12.60 34.86
N LEU A 105 11.69 -12.25 34.85
CA LEU A 105 12.28 -11.34 33.86
C LEU A 105 12.30 -11.94 32.45
N GLU A 106 12.63 -13.23 32.31
CA GLU A 106 12.65 -13.92 31.02
C GLU A 106 11.24 -14.04 30.42
N ALA A 107 10.22 -14.30 31.24
CA ALA A 107 8.82 -14.31 30.82
C ALA A 107 8.34 -12.92 30.34
N ALA A 108 8.64 -11.86 31.10
CA ALA A 108 8.30 -10.49 30.73
C ALA A 108 9.01 -10.05 29.43
N SER A 109 10.30 -10.41 29.27
CA SER A 109 11.07 -10.11 28.04
C SER A 109 10.49 -10.81 26.81
N SER A 110 10.00 -12.04 26.96
CA SER A 110 9.41 -12.81 25.86
C SER A 110 8.08 -12.22 25.38
N SER A 111 7.22 -11.77 26.30
CA SER A 111 5.97 -11.07 25.97
C SER A 111 6.24 -9.81 25.14
N VAL A 112 7.18 -9.00 25.61
CA VAL A 112 7.54 -7.74 24.94
C VAL A 112 8.08 -7.96 23.51
N LYS A 113 8.89 -9.00 23.30
CA LYS A 113 9.39 -9.33 21.95
C LYS A 113 8.28 -9.73 20.99
N ALA A 114 7.21 -10.35 21.50
CA ALA A 114 6.05 -10.72 20.67
C ALA A 114 5.29 -9.47 20.22
N ASP A 115 5.08 -8.51 21.13
CA ASP A 115 4.39 -7.25 20.82
C ASP A 115 5.14 -6.42 19.76
N CYS A 116 6.48 -6.36 19.83
CA CYS A 116 7.29 -5.68 18.81
C CYS A 116 7.13 -6.31 17.41
N ARG A 117 7.12 -7.64 17.32
CA ARG A 117 6.94 -8.35 16.03
C ARG A 117 5.56 -8.13 15.43
N ALA A 118 4.52 -8.04 16.27
CA ALA A 118 3.16 -7.76 15.80
C ALA A 118 3.08 -6.37 15.15
N ALA A 119 3.66 -5.35 15.78
CA ALA A 119 3.71 -3.99 15.23
C ALA A 119 4.49 -3.90 13.91
N GLU A 120 5.61 -4.63 13.78
CA GLU A 120 6.39 -4.68 12.52
C GLU A 120 5.59 -5.26 11.35
N LEU A 121 4.78 -6.29 11.59
CA LEU A 121 3.94 -6.91 10.56
C LEU A 121 2.81 -5.98 10.10
N GLU A 122 2.19 -5.23 11.00
CA GLU A 122 1.16 -4.23 10.66
C GLU A 122 1.72 -3.12 9.77
N ALA A 123 2.90 -2.57 10.12
CA ALA A 123 3.56 -1.53 9.35
C ALA A 123 3.93 -1.99 7.92
N MET A 124 4.40 -3.23 7.76
CA MET A 124 4.68 -3.80 6.44
C MET A 124 3.42 -3.99 5.59
N GLY A 125 2.29 -4.35 6.21
CA GLY A 125 1.00 -4.48 5.52
C GLY A 125 0.51 -3.16 4.91
N MET A 126 0.63 -2.06 5.66
CA MET A 126 0.25 -0.73 5.17
C MET A 126 1.14 -0.23 4.03
N ALA A 127 2.46 -0.46 4.11
CA ALA A 127 3.39 -0.08 3.06
C ALA A 127 3.08 -0.79 1.72
N ARG A 128 2.72 -2.08 1.76
CA ARG A 128 2.31 -2.84 0.57
C ARG A 128 1.03 -2.30 -0.05
N LYS A 129 0.00 -2.06 0.78
CA LYS A 129 -1.29 -1.53 0.31
C LYS A 129 -1.16 -0.16 -0.35
N LYS A 130 -0.28 0.69 0.18
CA LYS A 130 0.03 1.99 -0.45
C LYS A 130 0.65 1.81 -1.85
N ALA A 131 1.64 0.92 -1.97
CA ALA A 131 2.30 0.66 -3.26
C ALA A 131 1.35 0.06 -4.31
N GLU A 132 0.42 -0.81 -3.90
CA GLU A 132 -0.63 -1.37 -4.75
C GLU A 132 -1.52 -0.26 -5.33
N LEU A 133 -2.02 0.64 -4.48
CA LEU A 133 -2.89 1.75 -4.92
C LEU A 133 -2.17 2.73 -5.85
N GLU A 134 -0.89 3.05 -5.58
CA GLU A 134 -0.08 3.89 -6.47
C GLU A 134 0.05 3.25 -7.87
N THR A 135 0.21 1.93 -7.92
CA THR A 135 0.28 1.16 -9.18
C THR A 135 -1.06 1.17 -9.92
N GLU A 136 -2.17 1.00 -9.21
CA GLU A 136 -3.52 1.03 -9.80
C GLU A 136 -3.85 2.41 -10.40
N VAL A 137 -3.52 3.50 -9.71
CA VAL A 137 -3.70 4.87 -10.21
C VAL A 137 -2.84 5.12 -11.45
N ALA A 138 -1.58 4.68 -11.45
CA ALA A 138 -0.70 4.80 -12.60
C ALA A 138 -1.25 4.03 -13.82
N ALA A 139 -1.75 2.81 -13.62
CA ALA A 139 -2.37 2.02 -14.67
C ALA A 139 -3.66 2.66 -15.21
N ALA A 140 -4.50 3.23 -14.33
CA ALA A 140 -5.71 3.94 -14.73
C ALA A 140 -5.40 5.18 -15.58
N LYS A 141 -4.37 5.96 -15.19
CA LYS A 141 -3.89 7.11 -15.98
C LYS A 141 -3.37 6.70 -17.36
N GLY A 142 -2.64 5.59 -17.44
CA GLY A 142 -2.18 5.05 -18.72
C GLY A 142 -3.33 4.72 -19.67
N ARG A 143 -4.34 3.99 -19.17
CA ARG A 143 -5.55 3.65 -19.95
C ARG A 143 -6.28 4.89 -20.46
N LEU A 144 -6.43 5.91 -19.61
CA LEU A 144 -7.08 7.17 -20.00
C LEU A 144 -6.34 7.88 -21.13
N LEU A 145 -5.01 7.87 -21.08
CA LEU A 145 -4.16 8.52 -22.07
C LEU A 145 -4.26 7.81 -23.43
N ASP A 146 -4.28 6.47 -23.43
CA ASP A 146 -4.49 5.66 -24.63
C ASP A 146 -5.89 5.86 -25.23
N ALA A 147 -6.93 5.90 -24.39
CA ALA A 147 -8.29 6.18 -24.83
C ALA A 147 -8.40 7.59 -25.46
N SER A 148 -7.78 8.59 -24.83
CA SER A 148 -7.75 9.97 -25.34
C SER A 148 -7.05 10.06 -26.70
N LYS A 149 -5.95 9.31 -26.88
CA LYS A 149 -5.23 9.22 -28.15
C LYS A 149 -6.11 8.60 -29.25
N LYS A 150 -6.80 7.50 -28.96
CA LYS A 150 -7.73 6.86 -29.92
C LYS A 150 -8.86 7.79 -30.36
N VAL A 151 -9.43 8.56 -29.44
CA VAL A 151 -10.45 9.57 -29.76
C VAL A 151 -9.86 10.65 -30.68
N ALA A 152 -8.66 11.16 -30.37
CA ALA A 152 -7.99 12.18 -31.18
C ALA A 152 -7.67 11.67 -32.60
N GLU A 153 -7.17 10.44 -32.73
CA GLU A 153 -6.88 9.79 -34.01
C GLU A 153 -8.15 9.60 -34.84
N SER A 154 -9.24 9.14 -34.22
CA SER A 154 -10.54 8.95 -34.88
C SER A 154 -11.11 10.29 -35.40
N LYS A 155 -11.03 11.36 -34.59
CA LYS A 155 -11.43 12.73 -35.02
C LYS A 155 -10.58 13.24 -36.18
N ALA A 156 -9.27 12.99 -36.15
CA ALA A 156 -8.37 13.37 -37.24
C ALA A 156 -8.62 12.57 -38.52
N GLY A 157 -9.07 11.32 -38.41
CA GLY A 157 -9.49 10.49 -39.55
C GLY A 157 -10.74 11.05 -40.24
N ILE A 158 -11.76 11.42 -39.46
CA ILE A 158 -13.00 12.01 -39.98
C ILE A 158 -12.75 13.35 -40.70
N ARG A 159 -11.88 14.21 -40.16
CA ARG A 159 -11.57 15.52 -40.79
C ARG A 159 -10.83 15.41 -42.12
N ARG A 160 -10.17 14.27 -42.38
CA ARG A 160 -9.38 14.01 -43.60
C ARG A 160 -10.15 13.21 -44.66
N ALA A 161 -11.31 12.67 -44.31
CA ALA A 161 -12.20 11.90 -45.19
C ALA A 161 -13.21 12.82 -45.90
#